data_AF-A0A8S3FTQ5-F1
#
_entry.id   AF-A0A8S3FTQ5-F1
#
_cell.length_a   1.000
_cell.length_b   1.000
_cell.length_c   1.000
_cell.angle_alpha   90.00
_cell.angle_beta   90.00
_cell.angle_gamma   90.00
#
_symmetry.space_group_name_H-M   'P 1'
#
loop_
_entity.id
_entity.type
_entity.pdbx_description
1 polymer ?
#
loop_
_entity_poly.entity_id
_entity_poly.type
_entity_poly.pdbx_seq_one_letter_code
_entity_poly.pdbx_strand_id
1 'polypeptide(L)'
;RNQEATTRWEELKKIVSIVVDLASTLDPDGVDVYFLNRKPALNVRSSKELTNIFAIPPNGLTPIVRVLREVLQAKKKEIQERKLLVLLVTDGIPTAEDGTANPQELYQVLLHERIPIERVPATIICCT
;
A
#
# COMPACT_ATOMS: atom_id res chain seq x y z
N ARG A 1 -15.99 -13.96 -28.69
CA ARG A 1 -15.72 -12.70 -27.98
C ARG A 1 -14.25 -12.74 -27.57
N ASN A 2 -13.41 -11.89 -28.17
CA ASN A 2 -12.06 -11.70 -27.67
C ASN A 2 -12.18 -11.13 -26.25
N GLN A 3 -11.79 -11.91 -25.23
CA GLN A 3 -11.51 -11.36 -23.92
C GLN A 3 -10.20 -10.59 -24.07
N GLU A 4 -10.26 -9.26 -24.01
CA GLU A 4 -9.04 -8.50 -23.76
C GLU A 4 -8.46 -8.98 -22.43
N ALA A 5 -7.19 -9.39 -22.44
CA ALA A 5 -6.52 -9.83 -21.24
C ALA A 5 -6.46 -8.64 -20.26
N THR A 6 -7.05 -8.81 -19.08
CA THR A 6 -6.95 -7.83 -17.99
C THR A 6 -5.47 -7.57 -17.71
N THR A 7 -5.05 -6.31 -17.74
CA THR A 7 -3.66 -5.97 -17.37
C THR A 7 -3.47 -6.08 -15.86
N ARG A 8 -2.25 -6.32 -15.39
CA ARG A 8 -1.92 -6.28 -13.94
C ARG A 8 -2.36 -4.97 -13.28
N TRP A 9 -2.32 -3.87 -14.03
CA TRP A 9 -2.79 -2.57 -13.57
C TRP A 9 -4.32 -2.54 -13.37
N GLU A 10 -5.09 -3.11 -14.30
CA GLU A 10 -6.54 -3.25 -14.14
C GLU A 10 -6.91 -4.16 -12.96
N GLU A 11 -6.17 -5.25 -12.75
CA GLU A 11 -6.34 -6.13 -11.59
C GLU A 11 -6.08 -5.41 -10.28
N LEU A 12 -4.99 -4.64 -10.19
CA LEU A 12 -4.66 -3.83 -9.02
C LEU A 12 -5.77 -2.82 -8.72
N LYS A 13 -6.25 -2.08 -9.72
CA LYS A 13 -7.34 -1.11 -9.55
C LYS A 13 -8.59 -1.79 -8.99
N LYS A 14 -8.93 -2.99 -9.47
CA LYS A 14 -10.06 -3.78 -8.97
C LYS A 14 -9.87 -4.22 -7.53
N ILE A 15 -8.69 -4.73 -7.17
CA ILE A 15 -8.37 -5.14 -5.80
C ILE A 15 -8.48 -3.95 -4.85
N VAL A 16 -7.85 -2.82 -5.16
CA VAL A 16 -7.87 -1.63 -4.30
C VAL A 16 -9.29 -1.08 -4.16
N SER A 17 -10.09 -1.09 -5.23
CA SER A 17 -11.50 -0.66 -5.17
C SER A 17 -12.32 -1.49 -4.18
N ILE A 18 -12.19 -2.82 -4.23
CA ILE A 18 -12.89 -3.72 -3.31
C ILE A 18 -12.42 -3.49 -1.88
N VAL A 19 -11.12 -3.35 -1.67
CA VAL A 19 -10.53 -3.15 -0.33
C VAL A 19 -10.99 -1.83 0.27
N VAL A 20 -10.99 -0.74 -0.50
CA VAL A 20 -11.42 0.58 -0.03
C VAL A 20 -12.89 0.56 0.36
N ASP A 21 -13.78 0.02 -0.49
CA ASP A 21 -15.21 -0.03 -0.17
C ASP A 21 -15.47 -0.89 1.07
N LEU A 22 -14.80 -2.05 1.20
CA LEU A 22 -14.94 -2.91 2.37
C LEU A 22 -14.40 -2.24 3.64
N ALA A 23 -13.16 -1.75 3.61
CA ALA A 23 -12.51 -1.15 4.77
C ALA A 23 -13.24 0.12 5.25
N SER A 24 -13.81 0.92 4.34
CA SER A 24 -14.58 2.12 4.69
C SER A 24 -15.91 1.80 5.39
N THR A 25 -16.40 0.55 5.30
CA THR A 25 -17.55 0.12 6.14
C THR A 25 -17.14 -0.20 7.58
N LEU A 26 -15.85 -0.46 7.84
CA LEU A 26 -15.30 -0.84 9.13
C LEU A 26 -14.62 0.34 9.84
N ASP A 27 -14.02 1.26 9.07
CA ASP A 27 -13.37 2.47 9.57
C ASP A 27 -14.01 3.72 8.91
N PRO A 28 -14.78 4.53 9.66
CA PRO A 28 -15.44 5.71 9.12
C PRO A 28 -14.46 6.84 8.73
N ASP A 29 -13.21 6.79 9.17
CA ASP A 29 -12.19 7.75 8.74
C ASP A 29 -11.83 7.54 7.26
N GLY A 30 -11.91 6.28 6.78
CA GLY A 30 -11.54 5.85 5.44
C GLY A 30 -10.17 5.14 5.42
N VAL A 31 -9.62 4.97 4.22
CA VAL A 31 -8.33 4.32 3.99
C VAL A 31 -7.35 5.29 3.33
N ASP A 32 -6.09 5.23 3.75
CA ASP A 32 -5.01 5.94 3.06
C ASP A 32 -4.36 5.06 1.99
N VAL A 33 -4.24 5.60 0.78
CA VAL A 33 -3.60 4.95 -0.37
C VAL A 33 -2.27 5.63 -0.65
N TYR A 34 -1.19 4.93 -0.31
CA TYR A 34 0.18 5.37 -0.60
C TYR A 34 0.66 4.82 -1.94
N PHE A 35 1.32 5.66 -2.72
CA PHE A 35 1.94 5.28 -3.99
C PHE A 35 3.46 5.30 -3.86
N LEU A 36 4.14 4.44 -4.62
CA LEU A 36 5.60 4.38 -4.58
C LEU A 36 6.25 5.67 -5.09
N ASN A 37 5.75 6.22 -6.20
CA ASN A 37 6.42 7.31 -6.92
C ASN A 37 5.56 8.57 -7.07
N ARG A 38 4.57 8.78 -6.18
CA ARG A 38 3.77 10.00 -6.13
C ARG A 38 3.11 10.19 -4.76
N LYS A 39 2.50 11.36 -4.55
CA LYS A 39 1.82 11.72 -3.30
C LYS A 39 0.68 10.75 -2.95
N PRO A 40 0.46 10.46 -1.66
CA PRO A 40 -0.64 9.62 -1.21
C PRO A 40 -1.99 10.29 -1.41
N ALA A 41 -3.05 9.48 -1.49
CA ALA A 41 -4.44 9.91 -1.34
C ALA A 41 -4.92 9.46 0.05
N LEU A 42 -5.31 10.40 0.90
CA LEU A 42 -5.65 10.14 2.29
C LEU A 42 -7.16 10.15 2.52
N ASN A 43 -7.63 9.39 3.50
CA ASN A 43 -9.04 9.31 3.93
C ASN A 43 -10.00 8.98 2.76
N VAL A 44 -9.60 8.07 1.87
CA VAL A 44 -10.43 7.60 0.77
C VAL A 44 -11.55 6.73 1.33
N ARG A 45 -12.82 7.09 1.06
CA ARG A 45 -13.99 6.42 1.65
C ARG A 45 -14.82 5.64 0.66
N SER A 46 -14.54 5.79 -0.63
CA SER A 46 -15.20 5.04 -1.69
C SER A 46 -14.30 4.78 -2.88
N SER A 47 -14.46 3.62 -3.50
CA SER A 47 -13.84 3.27 -4.78
C SER A 47 -14.13 4.28 -5.90
N LYS A 48 -15.23 5.04 -5.81
CA LYS A 48 -15.54 6.13 -6.76
C LYS A 48 -14.46 7.21 -6.79
N GLU A 49 -13.86 7.51 -5.65
CA GLU A 49 -12.77 8.51 -5.55
C GLU A 49 -11.48 8.01 -6.24
N LEU A 50 -11.29 6.69 -6.29
CA LEU A 50 -10.11 6.07 -6.88
C LEU A 50 -10.03 6.21 -8.40
N THR A 51 -11.14 6.47 -9.09
CA THR A 51 -11.15 6.59 -10.56
C THR A 51 -10.23 7.70 -11.03
N ASN A 52 -10.29 8.87 -10.39
CA ASN A 52 -9.41 9.99 -10.71
C ASN A 52 -7.97 9.75 -10.24
N ILE A 53 -7.81 9.10 -9.08
CA ILE A 53 -6.50 8.78 -8.51
C ILE A 53 -5.73 7.82 -9.44
N PHE A 54 -6.41 6.85 -10.04
CA PHE A 54 -5.82 5.86 -10.94
C PHE A 54 -5.79 6.27 -12.42
N ALA A 55 -6.24 7.47 -12.75
CA ALA A 55 -6.13 8.01 -14.12
C ALA A 55 -4.66 8.18 -14.56
N ILE A 56 -3.75 8.38 -13.59
CA ILE A 56 -2.32 8.41 -13.83
C ILE A 56 -1.77 6.98 -13.62
N PRO A 57 -1.15 6.35 -14.62
CA PRO A 57 -0.55 5.03 -14.47
C PRO A 57 0.69 5.06 -13.57
N PRO A 58 1.11 3.92 -13.00
CA PRO A 58 2.35 3.83 -12.25
C PRO A 58 3.55 4.06 -13.19
N ASN A 59 4.61 4.65 -12.66
CA ASN A 59 5.88 4.85 -13.36
C ASN A 59 7.02 4.83 -12.35
N GLY A 60 8.25 4.64 -12.83
CA GLY A 60 9.46 4.72 -12.00
C GLY A 60 9.89 3.40 -11.39
N LEU A 61 10.73 3.50 -10.35
CA LEU A 61 11.34 2.39 -9.61
C LEU A 61 10.36 1.80 -8.58
N THR A 62 10.82 0.87 -7.75
CA THR A 62 10.01 0.18 -6.74
C THR A 62 10.55 0.42 -5.31
N PRO A 63 10.63 1.68 -4.83
CA PRO A 63 11.18 2.04 -3.52
C PRO A 63 10.24 1.70 -2.34
N ILE A 64 9.87 0.42 -2.23
CA ILE A 64 8.90 -0.09 -1.25
C ILE A 64 9.33 0.25 0.18
N VAL A 65 10.62 0.05 0.49
CA VAL A 65 11.12 0.28 1.85
C VAL A 65 10.96 1.73 2.29
N ARG A 66 11.28 2.69 1.39
CA ARG A 66 11.11 4.12 1.69
C ARG A 66 9.66 4.42 2.03
N VAL A 67 8.73 3.99 1.17
CA VAL A 67 7.29 4.27 1.34
C VAL A 67 6.74 3.55 2.58
N LEU A 68 7.15 2.31 2.84
CA LEU A 68 6.72 1.59 4.03
C LEU A 68 7.17 2.28 5.32
N ARG A 69 8.41 2.77 5.38
CA ARG A 69 8.89 3.55 6.53
C ARG A 69 8.12 4.86 6.68
N GLU A 70 7.80 5.54 5.57
CA GLU A 70 6.94 6.74 5.58
C GLU A 70 5.57 6.45 6.18
N VAL A 71 4.91 5.36 5.76
CA VAL A 71 3.62 4.91 6.32
C VAL A 71 3.73 4.62 7.82
N LEU A 72 4.74 3.85 8.23
CA LEU A 72 4.91 3.48 9.64
C LEU A 72 5.18 4.71 10.52
N GLN A 73 5.93 5.70 10.04
CA GLN A 73 6.15 6.94 10.77
C GLN A 73 4.89 7.82 10.79
N ALA A 74 4.20 7.96 9.66
CA ALA A 74 2.98 8.75 9.57
C ALA A 74 1.88 8.19 10.48
N LYS A 75 1.81 6.86 10.63
CA LYS A 75 0.82 6.14 11.44
C LYS A 75 1.27 5.81 12.86
N LYS A 76 2.43 6.30 13.29
CA LYS A 76 3.03 5.96 14.57
C LYS A 76 2.13 6.29 15.77
N LYS A 77 1.28 7.32 15.68
CA LYS A 77 0.33 7.67 16.74
C LYS A 77 -0.88 6.76 16.69
N GLU A 78 -1.47 6.57 15.50
CA GLU A 78 -2.65 5.75 15.29
C GLU A 78 -2.42 4.28 15.65
N ILE A 79 -1.23 3.72 15.39
CA ILE A 79 -0.88 2.34 15.77
C ILE A 79 -0.94 2.12 17.29
N GLN A 80 -0.80 3.19 18.10
CA GLN A 80 -0.91 3.09 19.55
C GLN A 80 -2.37 2.96 20.02
N GLU A 81 -3.32 3.35 19.17
CA GLU A 81 -4.75 3.44 19.50
C GLU A 81 -5.59 2.40 18.76
N ARG A 82 -5.19 2.01 17.53
CA ARG A 82 -5.91 1.08 16.66
C ARG A 82 -4.98 0.20 15.82
N LYS A 83 -5.50 -0.94 15.34
CA LYS A 83 -4.76 -1.87 14.46
C LYS A 83 -4.52 -1.25 13.11
N LEU A 84 -3.28 -1.36 12.62
CA LEU A 84 -2.91 -0.98 11.27
C LEU A 84 -2.80 -2.21 10.37
N LEU A 85 -3.55 -2.23 9.28
CA LEU A 85 -3.37 -3.17 8.18
C LEU A 85 -2.75 -2.42 7.01
N VAL A 86 -1.57 -2.86 6.56
CA VAL A 86 -0.92 -2.36 5.35
C VAL A 86 -1.05 -3.43 4.27
N LEU A 87 -1.76 -3.12 3.20
CA LEU A 87 -1.82 -3.95 2.00
C LEU A 87 -0.80 -3.43 0.99
N LEU A 88 0.27 -4.19 0.77
CA LEU A 88 1.29 -3.89 -0.23
C LEU A 88 0.98 -4.67 -1.51
N VAL A 89 0.66 -3.95 -2.59
CA VAL A 89 0.38 -4.54 -3.92
C VAL A 89 1.40 -4.02 -4.91
N THR A 90 2.21 -4.91 -5.49
CA THR A 90 3.31 -4.56 -6.40
C THR A 90 3.65 -5.75 -7.28
N ASP A 91 3.84 -5.54 -8.58
CA ASP A 91 4.34 -6.57 -9.51
C ASP A 91 5.87 -6.49 -9.73
N GLY A 92 6.54 -5.57 -9.04
CA GLY A 92 7.98 -5.33 -9.13
C GLY A 92 8.77 -5.76 -7.89
N ILE A 93 10.06 -6.03 -8.09
CA ILE A 93 11.04 -6.34 -7.03
C ILE A 93 11.37 -5.03 -6.27
N PRO A 94 11.47 -5.04 -4.93
CA PRO A 94 11.90 -3.88 -4.16
C PRO A 94 13.25 -3.34 -4.65
N THR A 95 13.36 -2.01 -4.81
CA THR A 95 14.60 -1.34 -5.23
C THR A 95 15.03 -0.28 -4.23
N ALA A 96 16.32 0.01 -4.18
CA ALA A 96 16.85 1.24 -3.60
C ALA A 96 16.57 2.46 -4.51
N GLU A 97 16.97 3.65 -4.07
CA GLU A 97 16.77 4.91 -4.81
C GLU A 97 17.54 4.97 -6.14
N ASP A 98 18.65 4.23 -6.26
CA ASP A 98 19.43 4.12 -7.50
C ASP A 98 18.92 3.02 -8.44
N GLY A 99 17.83 2.34 -8.09
CA GLY A 99 17.23 1.26 -8.86
C GLY A 99 17.84 -0.12 -8.64
N THR A 100 18.86 -0.25 -7.78
CA THR A 100 19.40 -1.57 -7.41
C THR A 100 18.37 -2.40 -6.66
N ALA A 101 18.21 -3.67 -7.03
CA ALA A 101 17.27 -4.57 -6.36
C ALA A 101 17.72 -4.83 -4.91
N ASN A 102 16.82 -4.59 -3.95
CA ASN A 102 17.10 -4.75 -2.53
C ASN A 102 15.94 -5.40 -1.76
N PRO A 103 15.56 -6.65 -2.09
CA PRO A 103 14.52 -7.37 -1.35
C PRO A 103 14.91 -7.66 0.10
N GLN A 104 16.21 -7.74 0.40
CA GLN A 104 16.71 -8.03 1.73
C GLN A 104 16.38 -6.91 2.72
N GLU A 105 16.45 -5.66 2.29
CA GLU A 105 16.06 -4.55 3.15
C GLU A 105 14.56 -4.58 3.49
N LEU A 106 13.70 -4.91 2.51
CA LEU A 106 12.28 -5.12 2.79
C LEU A 106 12.08 -6.21 3.84
N TYR A 107 12.78 -7.33 3.72
CA TYR A 107 12.74 -8.40 4.71
C TYR A 107 13.13 -7.91 6.13
N GLN A 108 14.18 -7.10 6.24
CA GLN A 108 14.62 -6.53 7.53
C GLN A 108 13.55 -5.62 8.15
N VAL A 109 12.95 -4.73 7.36
CA VAL A 109 11.87 -3.84 7.81
C VAL A 109 10.68 -4.66 8.31
N LEU A 110 10.33 -5.71 7.55
CA LEU A 110 9.24 -6.62 7.88
C LEU A 110 9.50 -7.40 9.19
N LEU A 111 10.74 -7.73 9.53
CA LEU A 111 11.03 -8.43 10.78
C LEU A 111 11.16 -7.50 11.99
N HIS A 112 11.74 -6.31 11.80
CA HIS A 112 12.28 -5.53 12.91
C HIS A 112 11.63 -4.17 13.10
N GLU A 113 11.01 -3.60 12.06
CA GLU A 113 10.51 -2.22 12.08
C GLU A 113 8.98 -2.14 12.29
N ARG A 114 8.27 -3.28 12.41
CA ARG A 114 6.83 -3.35 12.69
C ARG A 114 6.42 -3.03 14.16
N ILE A 115 7.30 -2.38 14.94
CA ILE A 115 7.35 -2.18 16.42
C ILE A 115 6.00 -1.92 17.14
N PRO A 116 5.78 -2.31 18.44
CA PRO A 116 6.40 -3.34 19.29
C PRO A 116 5.45 -4.53 19.61
N ILE A 117 6.04 -5.66 20.04
CA ILE A 117 5.42 -6.96 20.36
C ILE A 117 4.21 -6.88 21.32
N GLU A 118 4.10 -5.81 22.11
CA GLU A 118 3.08 -5.66 23.16
C GLU A 118 1.87 -4.79 22.78
N ARG A 119 1.91 -4.07 21.65
CA ARG A 119 0.82 -3.15 21.28
C ARG A 119 0.46 -3.29 19.82
N VAL A 120 -0.76 -3.79 19.62
CA VAL A 120 -1.61 -3.67 18.43
C VAL A 120 -0.88 -3.94 17.09
N PRO A 121 -0.96 -5.17 16.55
CA PRO A 121 -0.09 -5.62 15.47
C PRO A 121 -0.32 -4.86 14.16
N ALA A 122 0.77 -4.41 13.54
CA ALA A 122 0.79 -4.05 12.13
C ALA A 122 0.82 -5.33 11.26
N THR A 123 -0.23 -5.57 10.48
CA THR A 123 -0.27 -6.69 9.53
C THR A 123 0.10 -6.19 8.14
N ILE A 124 1.03 -6.87 7.48
CA ILE A 124 1.46 -6.54 6.12
C ILE A 124 1.15 -7.72 5.22
N ILE A 125 0.29 -7.49 4.22
CA ILE A 125 -0.02 -8.48 3.18
C ILE A 125 0.67 -8.01 1.91
N CYS A 126 1.57 -8.82 1.37
CA CYS A 126 2.25 -8.55 0.11
C CYS A 126 1.62 -9.41 -1.00
N CYS A 127 1.16 -8.78 -2.07
CA CYS A 127 0.70 -9.47 -3.27
C CYS A 127 1.63 -9.10 -4.43
N THR A 128 2.21 -10.13 -5.07
CA THR A 128 3.09 -10.06 -6.24
C THR A 128 2.49 -10.79 -7.43
#